data_AF-A0A1Q9TP95-F1
#
_entry.id   AF-A0A1Q9TP95-F1
#
_cell.length_a   1.000
_cell.length_b   1.000
_cell.length_c   1.000
_cell.angle_alpha   90.00
_cell.angle_beta   90.00
_cell.angle_gamma   90.00
#
_symmetry.space_group_name_H-M   'P 1'
#
loop_
_entity.id
_entity.type
_entity.pdbx_description
1 polymer ?
#
loop_
_entity_poly.entity_id
_entity_poly.type
_entity_poly.pdbx_seq_one_letter_code
_entity_poly.pdbx_strand_id
1 'polypeptide(L)'
;MRACGVYGRVDFDSHNGSLDLDRAVRVDAGTNNGSLTIGAASEEIDASTTNGSIDINASAPVTRANTSNGSVFVSAAGAHRIDARTTKGDVTVLRNGHPGADIRTRTTNGRDRVR
;
A
#
# COMPACT_ATOMS: atom_id res chain seq x y z
N MET A 1 3.43 -11.29 11.29
CA MET A 1 4.38 -12.22 10.62
C MET A 1 5.44 -11.36 9.96
N ARG A 2 6.72 -11.69 10.12
CA ARG A 2 7.82 -10.96 9.46
C ARG A 2 8.41 -11.86 8.38
N ALA A 3 8.41 -11.36 7.16
CA ALA A 3 8.88 -12.09 5.99
C ALA A 3 10.12 -11.36 5.46
N CYS A 4 11.31 -11.79 5.92
CA CYS A 4 12.60 -11.24 5.53
C CYS A 4 13.16 -12.08 4.37
N GLY A 5 13.01 -11.59 3.13
CA GLY A 5 13.41 -12.31 1.91
C GLY A 5 12.75 -11.75 0.65
N VAL A 6 13.13 -12.28 -0.52
CA VAL A 6 12.41 -12.02 -1.78
C VAL A 6 11.42 -13.15 -1.99
N TYR A 7 10.13 -12.84 -1.85
CA TYR A 7 9.06 -13.82 -2.04
C TYR A 7 8.48 -13.70 -3.45
N GLY A 8 8.16 -14.83 -4.08
CA GLY A 8 7.48 -14.80 -5.38
C GLY A 8 6.09 -14.18 -5.25
N ARG A 9 5.16 -14.90 -4.64
CA ARG A 9 3.82 -14.39 -4.32
C ARG A 9 3.62 -14.46 -2.82
N VAL A 10 3.12 -13.37 -2.24
CA VAL A 10 2.67 -13.34 -0.84
C VAL A 10 1.17 -13.14 -0.81
N ASP A 11 0.52 -13.99 -0.03
CA ASP A 11 -0.91 -13.99 0.22
C ASP A 11 -1.06 -13.99 1.73
N PHE A 12 -1.64 -12.91 2.28
CA PHE A 12 -1.75 -12.72 3.71
C PHE A 12 -3.15 -12.24 4.05
N ASP A 13 -3.94 -13.08 4.71
CA ASP A 13 -5.20 -12.70 5.32
C ASP A 13 -5.10 -12.85 6.83
N SER A 14 -5.49 -11.81 7.57
CA SER A 14 -5.54 -11.89 9.02
C SER A 14 -6.57 -10.95 9.61
N HIS A 15 -7.17 -11.29 10.75
CA HIS A 15 -8.09 -10.38 11.41
C HIS A 15 -7.39 -9.31 12.24
N ASN A 16 -6.32 -9.66 12.94
CA ASN A 16 -5.57 -8.76 13.84
C ASN A 16 -4.06 -8.83 13.61
N GLY A 17 -3.60 -9.57 12.61
CA GLY A 17 -2.19 -9.74 12.32
C GLY A 17 -1.62 -8.58 11.52
N SER A 18 -0.38 -8.21 11.83
CA SER A 18 0.44 -7.32 11.01
C SER A 18 1.33 -8.11 10.05
N LEU A 19 1.52 -7.54 8.86
CA LEU A 19 2.44 -8.04 7.84
C LEU A 19 3.58 -7.03 7.69
N ASP A 20 4.81 -7.52 7.78
CA ASP A 20 6.03 -6.77 7.52
C ASP A 20 6.81 -7.55 6.45
N LEU A 21 6.86 -7.00 5.25
CA LEU A 21 7.40 -7.62 4.06
C LEU A 21 8.45 -6.72 3.42
N ASP A 22 9.68 -7.22 3.27
CA ASP A 22 10.76 -6.43 2.65
C ASP A 22 10.62 -6.36 1.13
N ARG A 23 10.58 -7.53 0.46
CA ARG A 23 10.54 -7.62 -1.01
C ARG A 23 9.69 -8.78 -1.49
N ALA A 24 8.89 -8.54 -2.53
CA ALA A 24 8.17 -9.60 -3.23
C ALA A 24 8.02 -9.33 -4.74
N VAL A 25 7.57 -10.31 -5.50
CA VAL A 25 7.17 -10.08 -6.91
C VAL A 25 5.72 -9.61 -6.96
N ARG A 26 4.82 -10.35 -6.29
CA ARG A 26 3.41 -9.98 -6.10
C ARG A 26 3.01 -10.04 -4.63
N VAL A 27 2.26 -9.06 -4.17
CA VAL A 27 1.70 -9.01 -2.81
C VAL A 27 0.20 -8.87 -2.88
N ASP A 28 -0.50 -9.77 -2.20
CA ASP A 28 -1.93 -9.71 -1.90
C ASP A 28 -2.07 -9.81 -0.39
N ALA A 29 -2.46 -8.71 0.26
CA ALA A 29 -2.51 -8.63 1.71
C ALA A 29 -3.81 -7.97 2.19
N GLY A 30 -4.54 -8.68 3.04
CA GLY A 30 -5.79 -8.29 3.67
C GLY A 30 -5.69 -8.36 5.19
N THR A 31 -6.14 -7.31 5.90
CA THR A 31 -6.31 -7.41 7.36
C THR A 31 -7.43 -6.56 7.91
N ASN A 32 -8.09 -6.96 9.00
CA ASN A 32 -9.20 -6.16 9.55
C ASN A 32 -8.73 -5.10 10.55
N ASN A 33 -7.85 -5.45 11.48
CA ASN A 33 -7.35 -4.55 12.53
C ASN A 33 -5.82 -4.56 12.63
N GLY A 34 -5.13 -4.97 11.56
CA GLY A 34 -3.68 -5.00 11.48
C GLY A 34 -3.10 -3.93 10.56
N SER A 35 -1.80 -3.70 10.67
CA SER A 35 -1.04 -2.88 9.74
C SER A 35 -0.36 -3.74 8.67
N LEU A 36 -0.26 -3.19 7.45
CA LEU A 36 0.44 -3.80 6.34
C LEU A 36 1.61 -2.90 5.96
N THR A 37 2.83 -3.42 6.09
CA THR A 37 4.06 -2.74 5.70
C THR A 37 4.74 -3.51 4.58
N ILE A 38 4.85 -2.87 3.42
CA ILE A 38 5.42 -3.44 2.20
C ILE A 38 6.61 -2.59 1.80
N GLY A 39 7.80 -3.17 1.80
CA GLY A 39 9.05 -2.54 1.41
C GLY A 39 9.07 -2.26 -0.09
N ALA A 40 9.06 -3.30 -0.92
CA ALA A 40 9.01 -3.17 -2.37
C ALA A 40 8.35 -4.38 -3.05
N ALA A 41 7.71 -4.15 -4.20
CA ALA A 41 7.38 -5.25 -5.10
C ALA A 41 7.69 -4.92 -6.57
N SER A 42 7.97 -5.95 -7.36
CA SER A 42 8.42 -5.78 -8.74
C SER A 42 7.29 -5.78 -9.76
N GLU A 43 6.14 -6.40 -9.49
CA GLU A 43 5.02 -6.48 -10.45
C GLU A 43 3.73 -5.86 -9.92
N GLU A 44 3.22 -6.36 -8.79
CA GLU A 44 1.90 -5.95 -8.27
C GLU A 44 1.86 -5.90 -6.74
N ILE A 45 1.15 -4.88 -6.22
CA ILE A 45 0.79 -4.74 -4.81
C ILE A 45 -0.72 -4.51 -4.73
N ASP A 46 -1.43 -5.42 -4.08
CA ASP A 46 -2.82 -5.23 -3.64
C ASP A 46 -2.85 -5.35 -2.11
N ALA A 47 -3.11 -4.22 -1.44
CA ALA A 47 -3.16 -4.14 0.01
C ALA A 47 -4.52 -3.60 0.44
N SER A 48 -5.18 -4.30 1.35
CA SER A 48 -6.49 -3.93 1.86
C SER A 48 -6.55 -4.05 3.38
N THR A 49 -7.17 -3.07 4.05
CA THR A 49 -7.44 -3.16 5.48
C THR A 49 -8.73 -2.47 5.90
N THR A 50 -9.32 -2.88 7.02
CA THR A 50 -10.55 -2.23 7.52
C THR A 50 -10.22 -1.13 8.53
N ASN A 51 -9.45 -1.42 9.56
CA ASN A 51 -9.12 -0.53 10.68
C ASN A 51 -7.60 -0.54 10.91
N GLY A 52 -6.83 -0.31 9.86
CA GLY A 52 -5.38 -0.39 9.90
C GLY A 52 -4.73 0.55 8.90
N SER A 53 -3.42 0.74 9.06
CA SER A 53 -2.60 1.51 8.13
C SER A 53 -1.98 0.61 7.06
N ILE A 54 -1.82 1.18 5.87
CA ILE A 54 -1.08 0.58 4.76
C ILE A 54 0.12 1.48 4.48
N ASP A 55 1.32 0.93 4.58
CA ASP A 55 2.58 1.59 4.26
C ASP A 55 3.27 0.85 3.13
N ILE A 56 3.41 1.51 1.97
CA ILE A 56 4.11 1.00 0.79
C ILE A 56 5.31 1.91 0.51
N ASN A 57 6.52 1.44 0.79
CA ASN A 57 7.75 2.23 0.64
C ASN A 57 8.22 2.35 -0.82
N ALA A 58 7.97 1.34 -1.63
CA ALA A 58 8.26 1.35 -3.06
C ALA A 58 7.12 0.69 -3.84
N SER A 59 6.37 1.51 -4.57
CA SER A 59 5.27 1.07 -5.42
C SER A 59 5.73 0.12 -6.53
N ALA A 60 4.94 -0.90 -6.82
CA ALA A 60 5.07 -1.70 -8.03
C ALA A 60 4.40 -1.01 -9.24
N PRO A 61 4.63 -1.48 -10.48
CA PRO A 61 3.93 -0.98 -11.67
C PRO A 61 2.41 -0.93 -11.54
N VAL A 62 1.83 -1.86 -10.79
CA VAL A 62 0.44 -1.85 -10.38
C VAL A 62 0.38 -1.82 -8.86
N THR A 63 -0.05 -0.69 -8.29
CA THR A 63 -0.21 -0.55 -6.83
C THR A 63 -1.63 -0.13 -6.49
N ARG A 64 -2.30 -0.94 -5.67
CA ARG A 64 -3.63 -0.71 -5.12
C ARG A 64 -3.58 -0.78 -3.60
N ALA A 65 -3.98 0.29 -2.94
CA ALA A 65 -4.01 0.36 -1.49
C ALA A 65 -5.38 0.87 -1.03
N ASN A 66 -6.09 0.09 -0.23
CA ASN A 66 -7.46 0.38 0.18
C ASN A 66 -7.62 0.23 1.69
N THR A 67 -8.13 1.25 2.36
CA THR A 67 -8.52 1.13 3.77
C THR A 67 -9.88 1.74 4.07
N SER A 68 -10.56 1.28 5.11
CA SER A 68 -11.84 1.90 5.54
C SER A 68 -11.60 2.98 6.59
N ASN A 69 -10.90 2.66 7.66
CA ASN A 69 -10.63 3.52 8.80
C ASN A 69 -9.13 3.51 9.13
N GLY A 70 -8.33 4.10 8.26
CA GLY A 70 -6.89 4.14 8.43
C GLY A 70 -6.18 5.03 7.41
N SER A 71 -4.90 5.24 7.64
CA SER A 71 -4.05 6.01 6.74
C SER A 71 -3.44 5.12 5.66
N VAL A 72 -3.33 5.67 4.46
CA VAL A 72 -2.61 5.04 3.36
C VAL A 72 -1.40 5.89 3.03
N PHE A 73 -0.24 5.29 3.05
CA PHE A 73 1.00 5.90 2.60
C PHE A 73 1.59 5.08 1.46
N VAL A 74 1.90 5.75 0.35
CA VAL A 74 2.56 5.13 -0.80
C VAL A 74 3.69 6.01 -1.28
N SER A 75 4.87 5.44 -1.46
CA SER A 75 6.00 6.09 -2.11
C SER A 75 6.22 5.48 -3.49
N ALA A 76 6.15 6.32 -4.51
CA ALA A 76 6.33 5.92 -5.90
C ALA A 76 7.78 5.52 -6.15
N ALA A 77 7.98 4.36 -6.75
CA ALA A 77 9.30 3.90 -7.20
C ALA A 77 9.51 4.05 -8.72
N GLY A 78 8.50 4.56 -9.43
CA GLY A 78 8.53 4.74 -10.88
C GLY A 78 7.34 5.53 -11.40
N ALA A 79 7.36 5.84 -12.70
CA ALA A 79 6.25 6.50 -13.39
C ALA A 79 5.16 5.49 -13.77
N HIS A 80 4.45 5.00 -12.75
CA HIS A 80 3.42 3.97 -12.88
C HIS A 80 2.09 4.39 -12.26
N ARG A 81 1.08 3.51 -12.31
CA ARG A 81 -0.24 3.78 -11.74
C ARG A 81 -0.29 3.40 -10.26
N ILE A 82 -0.69 4.34 -9.44
CA ILE A 82 -0.90 4.17 -8.00
C ILE A 82 -2.35 4.56 -7.69
N ASP A 83 -3.14 3.61 -7.19
CA ASP A 83 -4.49 3.86 -6.70
C ASP A 83 -4.51 3.67 -5.18
N ALA A 84 -4.74 4.77 -4.46
CA ALA A 84 -4.75 4.79 -3.00
C ALA A 84 -6.09 5.35 -2.50
N ARG A 85 -6.85 4.54 -1.77
CA ARG A 85 -8.19 4.89 -1.30
C ARG A 85 -8.36 4.67 0.18
N THR A 86 -9.08 5.60 0.79
CA THR A 86 -9.57 5.46 2.16
C THR A 86 -11.00 5.99 2.29
N THR A 87 -11.74 5.58 3.31
CA THR A 87 -13.05 6.17 3.62
C THR A 87 -12.92 7.21 4.74
N LYS A 88 -12.28 6.84 5.85
CA LYS A 88 -12.02 7.70 7.02
C LYS A 88 -10.55 7.63 7.37
N GLY A 89 -9.77 8.49 6.74
CA GLY A 89 -8.34 8.57 6.99
C GLY A 89 -7.62 9.44 5.96
N ASP A 90 -6.34 9.65 6.20
CA ASP A 90 -5.50 10.45 5.34
C ASP A 90 -4.80 9.56 4.31
N VAL A 91 -4.73 10.03 3.06
CA VAL A 91 -3.97 9.39 1.99
C VAL A 91 -2.77 10.26 1.69
N THR A 92 -1.57 9.71 1.77
CA THR A 92 -0.34 10.41 1.39
C THR A 92 0.36 9.61 0.31
N VAL A 93 0.61 10.24 -0.84
CA VAL A 93 1.40 9.64 -1.91
C VAL A 93 2.61 10.53 -2.19
N LEU A 94 3.81 9.94 -2.16
CA LEU A 94 5.05 10.60 -2.54
C LEU A 94 5.42 10.18 -3.97
N ARG A 95 5.66 11.15 -4.85
CA ARG A 95 6.13 10.93 -6.22
C ARG A 95 7.59 10.55 -6.28
N ASN A 96 8.38 10.90 -5.25
CA ASN A 96 9.80 10.54 -5.13
C ASN A 96 10.63 10.81 -6.42
N GLY A 97 10.39 11.94 -7.08
CA GLY A 97 11.08 12.29 -8.34
C GLY A 97 10.48 11.69 -9.62
N HIS A 98 9.31 11.03 -9.54
CA HIS A 98 8.57 10.47 -10.68
C HIS A 98 7.31 11.31 -11.01
N PRO A 99 7.46 12.46 -11.73
CA PRO A 99 6.33 13.32 -12.05
C PRO A 99 5.32 12.68 -13.04
N GLY A 100 5.74 11.66 -13.79
CA GLY A 100 4.89 10.92 -14.74
C GLY A 100 4.03 9.82 -14.12
N ALA A 101 4.03 9.63 -12.80
CA ALA A 101 3.20 8.62 -12.15
C ALA A 101 1.70 9.02 -12.18
N ASP A 102 0.84 8.09 -12.62
CA ASP A 102 -0.63 8.23 -12.60
C ASP A 102 -1.13 7.91 -11.18
N ILE A 103 -1.12 8.94 -10.33
CA ILE A 103 -1.54 8.84 -8.93
C ILE A 103 -3.02 9.21 -8.83
N ARG A 104 -3.81 8.26 -8.31
CA ARG A 104 -5.22 8.44 -8.00
C ARG A 104 -5.40 8.25 -6.51
N THR A 105 -5.67 9.35 -5.83
CA THR A 105 -6.04 9.34 -4.41
C THR A 105 -7.53 9.56 -4.28
N ARG A 106 -8.17 8.84 -3.36
CA ARG A 106 -9.57 9.09 -3.01
C ARG A 106 -9.80 8.92 -1.53
N THR A 107 -10.38 9.93 -0.90
CA THR A 107 -10.85 9.87 0.48
C THR A 107 -12.25 10.45 0.59
N THR A 108 -13.09 9.88 1.47
CA THR A 108 -14.43 10.42 1.72
C THR A 108 -14.42 11.42 2.87
N ASN A 109 -13.82 11.06 4.00
CA ASN A 109 -13.77 11.84 5.23
C ASN A 109 -12.33 11.90 5.75
N GLY A 110 -11.46 12.54 4.98
CA GLY A 110 -10.06 12.72 5.34
C GLY A 110 -9.36 13.64 4.35
N ARG A 111 -8.02 13.66 4.40
CA ARG A 111 -7.22 14.50 3.51
C ARG A 111 -6.33 13.64 2.64
N ASP A 112 -6.37 13.89 1.34
CA ASP A 112 -5.38 13.36 0.42
C ASP A 112 -4.28 14.38 0.13
N ARG A 113 -3.05 13.91 0.09
CA ARG A 113 -1.85 14.69 -0.18
C ARG A 113 -0.99 13.94 -1.18
N VAL A 114 -0.70 14.57 -2.30
CA VAL A 114 0.27 14.09 -3.27
C VAL A 114 1.44 15.06 -3.29
N ARG A 115 2.66 14.59 -3.05
CA ARG A 115 3.88 15.40 -2.96
C ARG A 115 4.97 14.87 -3.86
#